data_AF-A0ABD6PQZ7-F1
#
_entry.id   AF-A0ABD6PQZ7-F1
#
_cell.length_a   1.000
_cell.length_b   1.000
_cell.length_c   1.000
_cell.angle_alpha   90.00
_cell.angle_beta   90.00
_cell.angle_gamma   90.00
#
_symmetry.space_group_name_H-M   'P 1'
#
loop_
_entity.id
_entity.type
_entity.pdbx_description
1 polymer ?
#
loop_
_entity_poly.entity_id
_entity_poly.type
_entity_poly.pdbx_seq_one_letter_code
_entity_poly.pdbx_strand_id
1 'polypeptide(L)'
;MKKIAKVGFALLATGLLAACATKSKITPEGTTDEPRFPKPYSLTFNKDRGTFPTFDELDQMRPGLTKDDIYKILGRPHYDEGMVGVREWDYLFHFYTPGVGVDPENTSGVEGITTCQYKVIFDKDKFARSFFWNPVFPKDAVCPPPAPKQEPQVIIREIIKEAPKRIRQ
;
A
#
# COMPACT_ATOMS: atom_id res chain seq x y z
N MET A 1 -22.84 36.92 55.50
CA MET A 1 -22.83 35.50 55.08
C MET A 1 -23.24 35.46 53.61
N LYS A 2 -22.27 35.40 52.67
CA LYS A 2 -22.54 35.39 51.22
C LYS A 2 -22.39 33.95 50.71
N LYS A 3 -23.48 33.37 50.20
CA LYS A 3 -23.49 32.02 49.60
C LYS A 3 -22.82 32.11 48.23
N ILE A 4 -21.66 31.48 48.07
CA ILE A 4 -20.98 31.32 46.77
C ILE A 4 -21.55 30.05 46.15
N ALA A 5 -22.43 30.23 45.16
CA ALA A 5 -22.97 29.13 44.38
C ALA A 5 -21.88 28.57 43.46
N LYS A 6 -21.54 27.28 43.65
CA LYS A 6 -20.75 26.49 42.71
C LYS A 6 -21.60 26.28 41.45
N VAL A 7 -21.28 26.99 40.37
CA VAL A 7 -21.82 26.68 39.03
C VAL A 7 -20.75 25.89 38.30
N GLY A 8 -21.08 24.62 38.06
CA GLY A 8 -20.19 23.61 37.50
C GLY A 8 -19.84 23.86 36.04
N PHE A 9 -18.63 23.45 35.72
CA PHE A 9 -18.06 23.39 34.37
C PHE A 9 -18.74 22.24 33.61
N ALA A 10 -19.40 22.53 32.48
CA ALA A 10 -19.85 21.52 31.55
C ALA A 10 -19.48 21.95 30.12
N LEU A 11 -18.25 21.64 29.72
CA LEU A 11 -17.83 21.63 28.32
C LEU A 11 -18.43 20.38 27.66
N LEU A 12 -19.57 20.54 26.98
CA LEU A 12 -20.04 19.57 25.99
C LEU A 12 -19.47 20.00 24.63
N ALA A 13 -18.26 19.56 24.34
CA ALA A 13 -17.70 19.61 23.00
C ALA A 13 -18.40 18.53 22.16
N THR A 14 -19.37 18.93 21.34
CA THR A 14 -19.92 18.10 20.27
C THR A 14 -18.86 17.95 19.18
N GLY A 15 -18.04 16.90 19.30
CA GLY A 15 -17.14 16.48 18.23
C GLY A 15 -17.96 16.03 17.02
N LEU A 16 -17.97 16.83 15.96
CA LEU A 16 -18.39 16.39 14.64
C LEU A 16 -17.38 15.35 14.14
N LEU A 17 -17.69 14.06 14.33
CA LEU A 17 -16.98 12.95 13.70
C LEU A 17 -17.27 12.96 12.19
N ALA A 18 -16.65 13.89 11.47
CA ALA A 18 -16.59 13.86 10.02
C ALA A 18 -15.47 12.90 9.59
N ALA A 19 -15.71 11.59 9.75
CA ALA A 19 -14.87 10.54 9.19
C ALA A 19 -15.72 9.64 8.28
N CYS A 20 -16.33 10.21 7.25
CA CYS A 20 -16.99 9.43 6.20
C CYS A 20 -15.95 8.95 5.17
N ALA A 21 -15.00 8.13 5.59
CA ALA A 21 -14.42 7.15 4.67
C ALA A 21 -15.42 5.99 4.60
N THR A 22 -16.22 5.93 3.55
CA THR A 22 -17.23 4.88 3.39
C THR A 22 -16.53 3.52 3.21
N LYS A 23 -16.54 2.71 4.26
CA LYS A 23 -16.00 1.36 4.27
C LYS A 23 -16.80 0.43 3.34
N SER A 24 -16.16 -0.63 2.84
CA SER A 24 -16.85 -1.64 2.00
C SER A 24 -17.86 -2.44 2.81
N LYS A 25 -18.95 -2.88 2.19
CA LYS A 25 -19.86 -3.86 2.79
C LYS A 25 -19.29 -5.25 2.56
N ILE A 26 -18.91 -5.94 3.64
CA ILE A 26 -18.17 -7.21 3.58
C ILE A 26 -19.01 -8.33 4.16
N THR A 27 -19.24 -9.39 3.37
CA THR A 27 -19.92 -10.63 3.79
C THR A 27 -19.13 -11.35 4.89
N PRO A 28 -19.72 -12.22 5.73
CA PRO A 28 -18.96 -12.99 6.72
C PRO A 28 -17.79 -13.81 6.13
N GLU A 29 -17.93 -14.25 4.87
CA GLU A 29 -16.96 -15.04 4.12
C GLU A 29 -15.79 -14.21 3.58
N GLY A 30 -15.80 -12.89 3.78
CA GLY A 30 -14.69 -12.01 3.39
C GLY A 30 -14.72 -11.65 1.91
N THR A 31 -15.91 -11.44 1.35
CA THR A 31 -16.12 -10.97 -0.02
C THR A 31 -16.91 -9.67 -0.06
N THR A 32 -16.82 -8.97 -1.19
CA THR A 32 -17.62 -7.77 -1.48
C THR A 32 -17.73 -7.60 -2.99
N ASP A 33 -18.89 -7.17 -3.45
CA ASP A 33 -19.12 -6.84 -4.87
C ASP A 33 -18.86 -5.36 -5.17
N GLU A 34 -18.75 -4.53 -4.12
CA GLU A 34 -18.53 -3.09 -4.21
C GLU A 34 -17.34 -2.67 -3.32
N PRO A 35 -16.09 -3.00 -3.70
CA PRO A 35 -14.92 -2.56 -2.95
C PRO A 35 -14.83 -1.02 -2.98
N ARG A 36 -14.79 -0.41 -1.79
CA ARG A 36 -14.68 1.05 -1.63
C ARG A 36 -13.28 1.43 -1.19
N PHE A 37 -12.58 2.19 -2.02
CA PHE A 37 -11.24 2.63 -1.73
C PHE A 37 -11.24 4.03 -1.09
N PRO A 38 -10.34 4.30 -0.13
CA PRO A 38 -10.12 5.65 0.40
C PRO A 38 -9.54 6.58 -0.68
N LYS A 39 -9.49 7.89 -0.41
CA LYS A 39 -8.82 8.83 -1.33
C LYS A 39 -7.33 8.47 -1.43
N PRO A 40 -6.73 8.32 -2.63
CA PRO A 40 -5.38 7.76 -2.78
C PRO A 40 -4.30 8.35 -1.88
N TYR A 41 -4.18 9.67 -1.85
CA TYR A 41 -3.14 10.39 -1.09
C TYR A 41 -3.61 10.90 0.28
N SER A 42 -4.59 10.24 0.91
CA SER A 42 -5.00 10.53 2.30
C SER A 42 -4.42 9.50 3.27
N LEU A 43 -3.12 9.21 3.16
CA LEU A 43 -2.45 8.19 3.94
C LEU A 43 -2.11 8.67 5.35
N THR A 44 -1.86 7.71 6.25
CA THR A 44 -1.28 7.97 7.57
C THR A 44 0.25 7.99 7.55
N PHE A 45 0.85 7.80 6.38
CA PHE A 45 2.30 7.66 6.19
C PHE A 45 2.95 9.02 5.95
N ASN A 46 4.28 9.07 6.11
CA ASN A 46 5.05 10.28 5.87
C ASN A 46 4.88 10.76 4.41
N LYS A 47 4.79 12.08 4.22
CA LYS A 47 4.63 12.76 2.91
C LYS A 47 3.39 12.31 2.12
N ASP A 48 2.42 11.68 2.77
CA ASP A 48 1.23 11.11 2.14
C ASP A 48 1.58 10.09 1.04
N ARG A 49 2.73 9.42 1.16
CA ARG A 49 3.23 8.48 0.15
C ARG A 49 3.12 7.02 0.57
N GLY A 50 2.80 6.20 -0.42
CA GLY A 50 2.77 4.75 -0.32
C GLY A 50 4.16 4.13 -0.36
N THR A 51 4.20 2.82 -0.55
CA THR A 51 5.43 2.04 -0.62
C THR A 51 5.63 1.43 -2.01
N PHE A 52 6.81 0.87 -2.25
CA PHE A 52 7.14 0.12 -3.47
C PHE A 52 7.26 -1.36 -3.10
N PRO A 53 6.17 -2.15 -3.18
CA PRO A 53 6.28 -3.58 -2.93
C PRO A 53 7.05 -4.26 -4.07
N THR A 54 7.70 -5.36 -3.74
CA THR A 54 8.26 -6.29 -4.73
C THR A 54 7.16 -7.19 -5.29
N PHE A 55 7.38 -7.73 -6.49
CA PHE A 55 6.47 -8.70 -7.08
C PHE A 55 6.41 -10.01 -6.27
N ASP A 56 7.51 -10.40 -5.63
CA ASP A 56 7.57 -11.60 -4.78
C ASP A 56 6.75 -11.46 -3.49
N GLU A 57 6.69 -10.26 -2.91
CA GLU A 57 5.78 -9.96 -1.79
C GLU A 57 4.32 -10.04 -2.23
N LEU A 58 3.99 -9.47 -3.39
CA LEU A 58 2.63 -9.55 -3.93
C LEU A 58 2.23 -10.98 -4.33
N ASP A 59 3.17 -11.80 -4.79
CA ASP A 59 2.90 -13.20 -5.12
C ASP A 59 2.59 -14.06 -3.88
N GLN A 60 3.09 -13.66 -2.71
CA GLN A 60 2.73 -14.33 -1.46
C GLN A 60 1.30 -14.01 -0.99
N MET A 61 0.68 -12.93 -1.48
CA MET A 61 -0.67 -12.54 -1.09
C MET A 61 -1.71 -13.51 -1.64
N ARG A 62 -2.18 -14.41 -0.77
CA ARG A 62 -3.13 -15.49 -1.07
C ARG A 62 -4.21 -15.60 0.00
N PRO A 63 -5.38 -16.17 -0.32
CA PRO A 63 -6.41 -16.44 0.69
C PRO A 63 -5.87 -17.33 1.82
N GLY A 64 -6.28 -17.05 3.05
CA GLY A 64 -5.89 -17.80 4.25
C GLY A 64 -4.76 -17.17 5.06
N LEU A 65 -4.12 -16.10 4.58
CA LEU A 65 -3.14 -15.36 5.37
C LEU A 65 -3.79 -14.70 6.59
N THR A 66 -3.06 -14.69 7.70
CA THR A 66 -3.43 -13.90 8.88
C THR A 66 -3.02 -12.43 8.70
N LYS A 67 -3.52 -11.57 9.57
CA LYS A 67 -3.08 -10.17 9.64
C LYS A 67 -1.58 -10.03 9.91
N ASP A 68 -1.01 -10.92 10.72
CA ASP A 68 0.42 -10.89 11.07
C ASP A 68 1.30 -11.34 9.90
N ASP A 69 0.84 -12.32 9.11
CA ASP A 69 1.53 -12.70 7.88
C ASP A 69 1.58 -11.52 6.91
N ILE A 70 0.46 -10.81 6.74
CA ILE A 70 0.39 -9.64 5.86
C ILE A 70 1.25 -8.50 6.41
N TYR A 71 1.28 -8.28 7.73
CA TYR A 71 2.22 -7.32 8.32
C TYR A 71 3.67 -7.66 8.00
N LYS A 72 4.03 -8.94 7.96
CA LYS A 72 5.37 -9.38 7.59
C LYS A 72 5.65 -9.20 6.10
N ILE A 73 4.65 -9.40 5.23
CA ILE A 73 4.80 -9.36 3.76
C ILE A 73 4.74 -7.92 3.22
N LEU A 74 3.72 -7.15 3.60
CA LEU A 74 3.43 -5.82 3.05
C LEU A 74 3.63 -4.69 4.06
N GLY A 75 3.91 -5.02 5.32
CA GLY A 75 3.93 -4.04 6.40
C GLY A 75 2.53 -3.61 6.83
N ARG A 76 2.50 -2.52 7.60
CA ARG A 76 1.25 -1.96 8.11
C ARG A 76 0.41 -1.34 6.97
N PRO A 77 -0.92 -1.37 7.08
CA PRO A 77 -1.82 -0.72 6.14
C PRO A 77 -1.56 0.79 6.11
N HIS A 78 -1.79 1.40 4.95
CA HIS A 78 -1.38 2.79 4.73
C HIS A 78 -2.46 3.81 5.14
N TYR A 79 -3.71 3.37 5.24
CA TYR A 79 -4.88 4.20 5.57
C TYR A 79 -5.39 3.95 6.99
N ASP A 80 -6.28 4.82 7.46
CA ASP A 80 -7.02 4.59 8.70
C ASP A 80 -8.05 3.46 8.54
N GLU A 81 -7.96 2.50 9.45
CA GLU A 81 -8.72 1.26 9.43
C GLU A 81 -9.96 1.30 10.32
N GLY A 82 -10.01 2.28 11.23
CA GLY A 82 -10.89 2.27 12.38
C GLY A 82 -10.38 1.39 13.53
N MET A 83 -11.05 1.47 14.68
CA MET A 83 -10.55 0.87 15.93
C MET A 83 -11.17 -0.50 16.27
N VAL A 84 -12.33 -0.84 15.70
CA VAL A 84 -13.11 -2.02 16.13
C VAL A 84 -13.54 -2.85 14.93
N GLY A 85 -13.29 -4.16 15.00
CA GLY A 85 -13.84 -5.11 14.04
C GLY A 85 -13.29 -4.98 12.61
N VAL A 86 -12.11 -4.37 12.41
CA VAL A 86 -11.50 -4.13 11.08
C VAL A 86 -11.45 -5.40 10.22
N ARG A 87 -12.03 -5.31 9.01
CA ARG A 87 -12.09 -6.40 8.01
C ARG A 87 -11.65 -5.98 6.62
N GLU A 88 -11.12 -4.78 6.47
CA GLU A 88 -10.46 -4.35 5.24
C GLU A 88 -9.22 -3.55 5.57
N TRP A 89 -8.14 -3.84 4.84
CA TRP A 89 -6.87 -3.13 4.88
C TRP A 89 -6.60 -2.56 3.49
N ASP A 90 -6.15 -1.32 3.44
CA ASP A 90 -5.88 -0.61 2.20
C ASP A 90 -4.42 -0.17 2.15
N TYR A 91 -3.86 -0.20 0.95
CA TYR A 91 -2.50 0.16 0.65
C TYR A 91 -2.46 1.05 -0.58
N LEU A 92 -1.50 1.96 -0.62
CA LEU A 92 -1.09 2.69 -1.82
C LEU A 92 0.28 2.19 -2.23
N PHE A 93 0.37 1.60 -3.41
CA PHE A 93 1.59 1.02 -3.95
C PHE A 93 2.05 1.75 -5.19
N HIS A 94 3.37 1.82 -5.33
CA HIS A 94 4.05 2.43 -6.45
C HIS A 94 4.90 1.37 -7.15
N PHE A 95 4.94 1.44 -8.48
CA PHE A 95 5.70 0.52 -9.32
C PHE A 95 6.50 1.32 -10.34
N TYR A 96 7.75 0.94 -10.56
CA TYR A 96 8.56 1.53 -11.62
C TYR A 96 8.08 1.04 -12.99
N THR A 97 7.53 1.95 -13.77
CA THR A 97 6.93 1.69 -15.09
C THR A 97 7.44 2.74 -16.07
N PRO A 98 8.50 2.43 -16.84
CA PRO A 98 9.05 3.36 -17.84
C PRO A 98 7.99 3.87 -18.81
N GLY A 99 8.06 5.16 -19.17
CA GLY A 99 7.12 5.80 -20.10
C GLY A 99 5.85 6.34 -19.47
N VAL A 100 5.60 6.10 -18.18
CA VAL A 100 4.53 6.77 -17.43
C VAL A 100 4.97 8.19 -17.07
N GLY A 101 4.10 9.19 -17.26
CA GLY A 101 4.39 10.58 -16.90
C GLY A 101 4.47 10.83 -15.39
N VAL A 102 4.66 12.09 -14.99
CA VAL A 102 4.64 12.48 -13.58
C VAL A 102 3.20 12.48 -13.07
N ASP A 103 2.95 11.79 -11.96
CA ASP A 103 1.66 11.84 -11.27
C ASP A 103 1.47 13.23 -10.62
N PRO A 104 0.46 14.01 -11.03
CA PRO A 104 0.26 15.37 -10.54
C PRO A 104 -0.14 15.44 -9.06
N GLU A 105 -0.67 14.36 -8.49
CA GLU A 105 -1.04 14.30 -7.06
C GLU A 105 0.08 13.71 -6.19
N ASN A 106 1.10 13.10 -6.81
CA ASN A 106 2.23 12.52 -6.10
C ASN A 106 3.30 13.56 -5.78
N THR A 107 3.60 13.73 -4.50
CA THR A 107 4.55 14.75 -4.01
C THR A 107 6.02 14.47 -4.33
N SER A 108 6.35 13.32 -4.92
CA SER A 108 7.74 12.99 -5.30
C SER A 108 8.21 13.62 -6.61
N GLY A 109 7.28 14.03 -7.49
CA GLY A 109 7.60 14.73 -8.74
C GLY A 109 8.45 13.94 -9.74
N VAL A 110 8.57 12.62 -9.57
CA VAL A 110 9.33 11.73 -10.47
C VAL A 110 8.40 11.04 -11.44
N GLU A 111 8.85 10.91 -12.68
CA GLU A 111 8.16 10.15 -13.74
C GLU A 111 8.42 8.65 -13.60
N GLY A 112 7.78 7.87 -14.47
CA GLY A 112 7.99 6.43 -14.56
C GLY A 112 7.41 5.65 -13.40
N ILE A 113 6.34 6.15 -12.77
CA ILE A 113 5.68 5.49 -11.64
C ILE A 113 4.20 5.26 -11.94
N THR A 114 3.79 4.00 -11.91
CA THR A 114 2.38 3.63 -11.79
C THR A 114 2.01 3.58 -10.31
N THR A 115 0.92 4.25 -9.94
CA THR A 115 0.34 4.20 -8.59
C THR A 115 -0.95 3.40 -8.62
N CYS A 116 -1.05 2.41 -7.73
CA CYS A 116 -2.21 1.56 -7.56
C CYS A 116 -2.62 1.53 -6.08
N GLN A 117 -3.92 1.49 -5.82
CA GLN A 117 -4.41 1.05 -4.52
C GLN A 117 -4.61 -0.45 -4.51
N TYR A 118 -4.32 -1.05 -3.37
CA TYR A 118 -4.52 -2.47 -3.11
C TYR A 118 -5.33 -2.65 -1.84
N LYS A 119 -6.37 -3.46 -1.90
CA LYS A 119 -7.25 -3.74 -0.78
C LYS A 119 -7.24 -5.22 -0.45
N VAL A 120 -7.13 -5.52 0.83
CA VAL A 120 -7.27 -6.87 1.39
C VAL A 120 -8.55 -6.92 2.22
N ILE A 121 -9.44 -7.86 1.91
CA ILE A 121 -10.65 -8.14 2.69
C ILE A 121 -10.47 -9.40 3.51
N PHE A 122 -10.91 -9.35 4.77
CA PHE A 122 -10.84 -10.44 5.72
C PHE A 122 -12.23 -11.04 6.00
N ASP A 123 -12.31 -12.34 6.23
CA ASP A 123 -13.51 -13.00 6.76
C ASP A 123 -13.79 -12.58 8.22
N LYS A 124 -14.86 -13.14 8.80
CA LYS A 124 -15.23 -12.91 10.21
C LYS A 124 -14.15 -13.38 11.19
N ASP A 125 -13.36 -14.39 10.80
CA ASP A 125 -12.31 -15.02 11.59
C ASP A 125 -10.93 -14.38 11.35
N LYS A 126 -10.89 -13.29 10.57
CA LYS A 126 -9.70 -12.46 10.27
C LYS A 126 -8.66 -13.13 9.39
N PHE A 127 -9.06 -14.09 8.55
CA PHE A 127 -8.23 -14.57 7.45
C PHE A 127 -8.51 -13.76 6.18
N ALA A 128 -7.45 -13.44 5.43
CA ALA A 128 -7.58 -12.77 4.14
C ALA A 128 -8.30 -13.68 3.14
N ARG A 129 -9.19 -13.10 2.32
CA ARG A 129 -10.04 -13.88 1.40
C ARG A 129 -10.11 -13.30 0.00
N SER A 130 -10.33 -11.99 -0.10
CA SER A 130 -10.43 -11.32 -1.40
C SER A 130 -9.50 -10.11 -1.45
N PHE A 131 -9.04 -9.82 -2.67
CA PHE A 131 -8.01 -8.84 -2.95
C PHE A 131 -8.45 -8.02 -4.15
N PHE A 132 -8.32 -6.70 -4.06
CA PHE A 132 -8.79 -5.80 -5.10
C PHE A 132 -7.73 -4.76 -5.44
N TRP A 133 -7.64 -4.45 -6.72
CA TRP A 133 -6.79 -3.41 -7.25
C TRP A 133 -7.65 -2.24 -7.75
N ASN A 134 -7.17 -1.03 -7.51
CA ASN A 134 -7.75 0.19 -8.07
C ASN A 134 -6.64 1.07 -8.68
N PRO A 135 -6.68 1.34 -9.99
CA PRO A 135 -5.73 2.24 -10.63
C PRO A 135 -5.86 3.68 -10.11
N VAL A 136 -4.76 4.27 -9.66
CA VAL A 136 -4.73 5.66 -9.20
C VAL A 136 -4.11 6.55 -10.28
N PHE A 137 -2.97 6.16 -10.80
CA PHE A 137 -2.26 6.90 -11.83
C PHE A 137 -1.34 5.98 -12.66
N PRO A 138 -1.43 6.02 -14.00
CA PRO A 138 -2.55 6.55 -14.80
C PRO A 138 -3.90 5.91 -14.39
N LYS A 139 -5.02 6.60 -14.65
CA LYS A 139 -6.36 6.12 -14.22
C LYS A 139 -6.81 4.85 -14.95
N ASP A 140 -6.25 4.59 -16.11
CA ASP A 140 -6.49 3.45 -16.99
C ASP A 140 -5.37 2.41 -16.93
N ALA A 141 -4.45 2.53 -15.97
CA ALA A 141 -3.36 1.58 -15.80
C ALA A 141 -3.86 0.19 -15.38
N VAL A 142 -3.13 -0.83 -15.79
CA VAL A 142 -3.30 -2.20 -15.26
C VAL A 142 -2.54 -2.29 -13.93
N CYS A 143 -3.22 -2.79 -12.90
CA CYS A 143 -2.68 -2.92 -11.55
C CYS A 143 -2.69 -4.38 -11.06
N PRO A 144 -1.56 -4.88 -10.51
CA PRO A 144 -0.24 -4.28 -10.61
C PRO A 144 0.22 -4.30 -12.08
N PRO A 145 1.14 -3.40 -12.49
CA PRO A 145 1.72 -3.50 -13.83
C PRO A 145 2.46 -4.85 -13.99
N PRO A 146 2.66 -5.34 -15.22
CA PRO A 146 3.40 -6.56 -15.45
C PRO A 146 4.79 -6.50 -14.82
N ALA A 147 5.21 -7.59 -14.17
CA ALA A 147 6.54 -7.69 -13.59
C ALA A 147 7.62 -7.46 -14.68
N PRO A 148 8.66 -6.65 -14.41
CA PRO A 148 9.78 -6.51 -15.32
C PRO A 148 10.36 -7.88 -15.64
N LYS A 149 10.50 -8.19 -16.93
CA LYS A 149 11.22 -9.39 -17.36
C LYS A 149 12.67 -9.20 -16.95
N GLN A 150 13.14 -9.98 -15.98
CA GLN A 150 14.57 -10.02 -15.67
C GLN A 150 15.29 -10.65 -16.86
N GLU A 151 15.91 -9.83 -17.69
CA GLU A 151 16.89 -10.32 -18.67
C GLU A 151 18.11 -10.80 -17.89
N PRO A 152 18.59 -12.05 -18.10
CA PRO A 152 19.76 -12.55 -17.41
C PRO A 152 20.94 -11.60 -17.65
N GLN A 153 21.45 -10.99 -16.58
CA GLN A 153 22.68 -10.19 -16.65
C GLN A 153 23.83 -11.13 -17.04
N VAL A 154 24.23 -11.12 -18.31
CA VAL A 154 25.40 -11.84 -18.78
C VAL A 154 26.63 -11.17 -18.17
N ILE A 155 27.12 -11.69 -17.05
CA ILE A 155 28.40 -11.27 -16.49
C ILE A 155 29.48 -11.78 -17.44
N ILE A 156 29.86 -10.97 -18.41
CA ILE A 156 31.06 -11.21 -19.22
C ILE A 156 32.23 -11.08 -18.25
N ARG A 157 32.71 -12.21 -17.72
CA ARG A 157 34.03 -12.24 -17.08
C ARG A 157 35.04 -11.94 -18.19
N GLU A 158 35.53 -10.70 -18.25
CA GLU A 158 36.72 -10.38 -19.02
C GLU A 158 37.87 -11.25 -18.49
N ILE A 159 38.16 -12.32 -19.22
CA ILE A 159 39.38 -13.10 -19.03
C ILE A 159 40.51 -12.20 -19.53
N ILE A 160 41.13 -11.45 -18.63
CA ILE A 160 42.37 -10.74 -18.92
C ILE A 160 43.39 -11.83 -19.30
N LYS A 161 43.66 -11.97 -20.60
CA LYS A 161 44.78 -12.79 -21.09
C LYS A 161 46.06 -12.09 -20.65
N GLU A 162 46.65 -12.55 -19.54
CA GLU A 162 48.01 -12.16 -19.20
C GLU A 162 48.95 -12.58 -20.33
N ALA A 163 49.61 -11.60 -20.95
CA ALA A 163 50.60 -11.86 -21.99
C ALA A 163 51.79 -12.63 -21.40
N PRO A 164 52.33 -13.65 -22.10
CA PRO A 164 53.41 -14.47 -21.58
C PRO A 164 54.66 -13.59 -21.32
N LYS A 165 55.09 -13.58 -20.07
CA LYS A 165 56.30 -12.88 -19.62
C LYS A 165 57.51 -13.52 -20.31
N ARG A 166 58.14 -12.80 -21.23
CA ARG A 166 59.33 -13.26 -21.97
C ARG A 166 60.49 -13.40 -20.98
N ILE A 167 60.82 -14.64 -20.60
CA ILE A 167 62.02 -14.93 -19.80
C ILE A 167 63.22 -14.69 -20.72
N ARG A 168 64.04 -13.67 -20.39
CA ARG A 168 65.35 -13.48 -21.01
C ARG A 168 66.32 -14.47 -20.36
N GLN A 169 66.88 -15.37 -21.16
CA GLN A 169 68.09 -16.13 -20.81
C GLN A 169 69.31 -15.24 -20.84
#